data_AF-A0A2T6ZK50-F1
#
_entry.id   AF-A0A2T6ZK50-F1
#
_cell.length_a   1.000
_cell.length_b   1.000
_cell.length_c   1.000
_cell.angle_alpha   90.00
_cell.angle_beta   90.00
_cell.angle_gamma   90.00
#
_symmetry.space_group_name_H-M   'P 1'
#
loop_
_entity.id
_entity.type
_entity.pdbx_description
1 polymer ?
#
loop_
_entity_poly.entity_id
_entity_poly.type
_entity_poly.pdbx_seq_one_letter_code
_entity_poly.pdbx_strand_id
1 'polypeptide(L)'
;MSSTDPPVLASSSNRLAYRNTYIYNAEDRETALGGLYATGELTYSNLYSLVRIICVFDSKFHLEDETGTVMRCDQYEITPGKYYIVTTGTLRLTKRLPLFPQKPEEVGIRDPAFRGAVRLRDLRCVITGASPVVDGVAFFESFESAHIFPIKHYGYWEEHKLGDWITIPPASESYGTINSVQNGMLLTRDMHCCLILFRYRSIQMYA
;
A
#
# COMPACT_ATOMS: atom_id res chain seq x y z
N MET A 1 -1.68 17.40 -45.72
CA MET A 1 -2.56 16.41 -45.07
C MET A 1 -1.89 16.07 -43.75
N SER A 2 -2.30 16.72 -42.66
CA SER A 2 -1.75 16.55 -41.32
C SER A 2 -2.67 15.58 -40.57
N SER A 3 -2.22 14.34 -40.37
CA SER A 3 -2.88 13.38 -39.48
C SER A 3 -2.55 13.81 -38.06
N THR A 4 -3.58 14.31 -37.37
CA THR A 4 -3.59 14.52 -35.93
C THR A 4 -4.38 13.36 -35.36
N ASP A 5 -3.69 12.27 -35.07
CA ASP A 5 -4.29 11.22 -34.26
C ASP A 5 -4.52 11.80 -32.86
N PRO A 6 -5.75 11.76 -32.33
CA PRO A 6 -6.01 12.24 -31.00
C PRO A 6 -5.23 11.38 -29.99
N PRO A 7 -4.73 11.97 -28.90
CA PRO A 7 -4.06 11.20 -27.86
C PRO A 7 -5.03 10.16 -27.34
N VAL A 8 -4.65 8.88 -27.51
CA VAL A 8 -5.38 7.73 -26.97
C VAL A 8 -5.49 7.95 -25.46
N LEU A 9 -6.66 8.40 -25.00
CA LEU A 9 -7.05 8.35 -23.60
C LEU A 9 -6.96 6.88 -23.20
N ALA A 10 -5.91 6.55 -22.45
CA ALA A 10 -5.67 5.20 -21.96
C ALA A 10 -6.96 4.66 -21.33
N SER A 11 -7.56 3.70 -22.04
CA SER A 11 -8.70 2.92 -21.57
C SER A 11 -8.34 2.32 -20.22
N SER A 12 -9.31 2.38 -19.29
CA SER A 12 -9.34 1.70 -17.98
C SER A 12 -8.00 1.13 -17.53
N SER A 13 -7.11 1.99 -17.00
CA SER A 13 -5.74 1.60 -16.62
C SER A 13 -5.72 0.24 -15.94
N ASN A 14 -5.21 -0.75 -16.65
CA ASN A 14 -5.18 -2.13 -16.21
C ASN A 14 -4.35 -2.16 -14.93
N ARG A 15 -4.99 -2.27 -13.76
CA ARG A 15 -4.29 -2.29 -12.46
C ARG A 15 -3.30 -3.46 -12.35
N LEU A 16 -3.42 -4.46 -13.23
CA LEU A 16 -2.48 -5.57 -13.35
C LEU A 16 -1.13 -5.15 -13.93
N ALA A 17 -1.04 -4.05 -14.68
CA ALA A 17 0.20 -3.60 -15.32
C ALA A 17 1.30 -3.22 -14.31
N TYR A 18 0.93 -2.89 -13.06
CA TYR A 18 1.86 -2.53 -11.99
C TYR A 18 2.17 -3.71 -11.05
N ARG A 19 1.80 -4.94 -11.42
CA ARG A 19 2.11 -6.14 -10.62
C ARG A 19 2.98 -7.05 -11.46
N ASN A 20 4.03 -7.59 -10.84
CA ASN A 20 4.87 -8.65 -11.42
C ASN A 20 4.84 -9.91 -10.55
N THR A 21 4.12 -9.86 -9.42
CA THR A 21 4.00 -10.93 -8.45
C THR A 21 2.54 -11.14 -8.09
N TYR A 22 2.07 -12.37 -8.18
CA TYR A 22 0.65 -12.71 -8.05
C TYR A 22 0.45 -13.82 -7.01
N ILE A 23 -0.65 -13.72 -6.27
CA ILE A 23 -0.99 -14.63 -5.17
C ILE A 23 -2.29 -15.34 -5.52
N TYR A 24 -2.30 -16.67 -5.40
CA TYR A 24 -3.42 -17.54 -5.76
C TYR A 24 -3.79 -18.45 -4.60
N ASN A 25 -5.01 -19.00 -4.65
CA ASN A 25 -5.33 -20.21 -3.91
C ASN A 25 -4.70 -21.41 -4.66
N ALA A 26 -4.11 -22.37 -3.95
CA ALA A 26 -3.63 -23.58 -4.61
C ALA A 26 -4.77 -24.39 -5.26
N GLU A 27 -5.99 -24.31 -4.71
CA GLU A 27 -7.19 -24.97 -5.26
C GLU A 27 -7.78 -24.25 -6.48
N ASP A 28 -7.56 -22.94 -6.60
CA ASP A 28 -7.97 -22.11 -7.74
C ASP A 28 -6.78 -21.29 -8.24
N ARG A 29 -6.07 -21.86 -9.21
CA ARG A 29 -4.86 -21.30 -9.81
C ARG A 29 -5.14 -20.28 -10.91
N GLU A 30 -6.41 -20.07 -11.27
CA GLU A 30 -6.82 -19.17 -12.35
C GLU A 30 -7.20 -17.80 -11.80
N THR A 31 -7.81 -17.75 -10.61
CA THR A 31 -8.23 -16.50 -9.98
C THR A 31 -7.17 -15.95 -9.03
N ALA A 32 -6.50 -14.86 -9.44
CA ALA A 32 -5.58 -14.17 -8.55
C ALA A 32 -6.32 -13.55 -7.35
N LEU A 33 -5.97 -13.97 -6.14
CA LEU A 33 -6.46 -13.41 -4.88
C LEU A 33 -5.87 -12.03 -4.60
N GLY A 34 -4.66 -11.80 -5.09
CA GLY A 34 -3.92 -10.57 -4.86
C GLY A 34 -2.67 -10.50 -5.71
N GLY A 35 -1.93 -9.41 -5.55
CA GLY A 35 -0.64 -9.27 -6.20
C GLY A 35 0.01 -7.95 -5.85
N LEU A 36 1.32 -7.92 -6.06
CA LEU A 36 2.21 -6.83 -5.71
C LEU A 36 3.29 -6.67 -6.77
N TYR A 37 4.10 -5.63 -6.61
CA TYR A 37 5.30 -5.44 -7.39
C TYR A 37 6.49 -5.81 -6.51
N ALA A 38 7.16 -6.92 -6.82
CA ALA A 38 8.43 -7.29 -6.22
C ALA A 38 9.48 -6.24 -6.56
N THR A 39 9.93 -5.52 -5.53
CA THR A 39 11.14 -4.70 -5.54
C THR A 39 12.24 -5.44 -4.80
N GLY A 40 13.51 -5.07 -5.02
CA GLY A 40 14.67 -5.67 -4.32
C GLY A 40 14.75 -5.40 -2.81
N GLU A 41 13.64 -4.99 -2.18
CA GLU A 41 13.54 -4.78 -0.74
C GLU A 41 12.44 -5.64 -0.10
N LEU A 42 11.61 -6.31 -0.90
CA LEU A 42 10.52 -7.14 -0.40
C LEU A 42 11.01 -8.57 -0.20
N THR A 43 10.74 -9.11 0.99
CA THR A 43 11.17 -10.45 1.39
C THR A 43 10.01 -11.44 1.45
N TYR A 44 10.29 -12.74 1.48
CA TYR A 44 9.25 -13.75 1.68
C TYR A 44 8.50 -13.55 3.00
N SER A 45 9.16 -13.11 4.07
CA SER A 45 8.50 -12.72 5.32
C SER A 45 7.48 -11.59 5.12
N ASN A 46 7.76 -10.62 4.24
CA ASN A 46 6.79 -9.60 3.87
C ASN A 46 5.61 -10.22 3.10
N LEU A 47 5.86 -11.13 2.16
CA LEU A 47 4.82 -11.82 1.41
C LEU A 47 3.89 -12.63 2.33
N TYR A 48 4.45 -13.41 3.27
CA TYR A 48 3.67 -14.11 4.29
C TYR A 48 2.83 -13.16 5.14
N SER A 49 3.38 -12.00 5.49
CA SER A 49 2.65 -10.97 6.26
C SER A 49 1.49 -10.39 5.45
N LEU A 50 1.68 -10.12 4.15
CA LEU A 50 0.62 -9.67 3.26
C LEU A 50 -0.51 -10.70 3.14
N VAL A 51 -0.16 -11.98 2.98
CA VAL A 51 -1.12 -13.09 2.92
C VAL A 51 -1.97 -13.16 4.19
N ARG A 52 -1.37 -12.99 5.38
CA ARG A 52 -2.09 -12.93 6.66
C ARG A 52 -3.04 -11.74 6.79
N ILE A 53 -2.78 -10.65 6.07
CA ILE A 53 -3.66 -9.47 6.08
C ILE A 53 -4.88 -9.71 5.17
N ILE A 54 -4.67 -10.27 3.98
CA ILE A 54 -5.72 -10.43 2.96
C ILE A 54 -6.54 -11.72 3.12
N CYS A 55 -6.02 -12.72 3.83
CA CYS A 55 -6.65 -14.01 4.04
C CYS A 55 -6.78 -14.34 5.53
N VAL A 56 -7.92 -14.93 5.89
CA VAL A 56 -8.21 -15.57 7.17
C VAL A 56 -8.13 -17.07 6.97
N PHE A 57 -7.37 -17.73 7.85
CA PHE A 57 -7.13 -19.17 7.85
C PHE A 57 -7.63 -19.79 9.14
N ASP A 58 -8.21 -20.98 9.07
CA ASP A 58 -8.52 -21.83 10.23
C ASP A 58 -7.40 -22.84 10.57
N SER A 59 -6.43 -23.01 9.66
CA SER A 59 -5.27 -23.87 9.81
C SER A 59 -3.98 -23.18 9.39
N LYS A 60 -2.84 -23.87 9.58
CA LYS A 60 -1.55 -23.41 9.07
C LYS A 60 -1.55 -23.40 7.53
N PHE A 61 -0.86 -22.43 6.97
CA PHE A 61 -0.63 -22.34 5.53
C PHE A 61 0.87 -22.17 5.24
N HIS A 62 1.27 -22.53 4.03
CA HIS A 62 2.57 -22.19 3.44
C HIS A 62 2.40 -21.66 2.02
N LEU A 63 3.46 -21.07 1.48
CA LEU A 63 3.50 -20.57 0.11
C LEU A 63 4.36 -21.49 -0.75
N GLU A 64 3.88 -21.77 -1.96
CA GLU A 64 4.62 -22.48 -3.00
C GLU A 64 4.78 -21.58 -4.23
N ASP A 65 5.89 -21.73 -4.96
CA ASP A 65 6.06 -21.09 -6.28
C ASP A 65 5.39 -21.90 -7.41
N GLU A 66 5.58 -21.48 -8.66
CA GLU A 66 5.05 -22.21 -9.84
C GLU A 66 5.62 -23.63 -10.00
N THR A 67 6.78 -23.92 -9.41
CA THR A 67 7.42 -25.24 -9.46
C THR A 67 6.96 -26.18 -8.34
N GLY A 68 6.17 -25.69 -7.39
CA GLY A 68 5.78 -26.42 -6.18
C GLY A 68 6.85 -26.36 -5.07
N THR A 69 7.85 -25.49 -5.21
CA THR A 69 8.87 -25.31 -4.17
C THR A 69 8.28 -24.50 -3.02
N VAL A 70 8.39 -25.01 -1.80
CA VAL A 70 7.90 -24.31 -0.60
C VAL A 70 8.80 -23.13 -0.26
N MET A 71 8.24 -21.93 -0.30
CA MET A 71 8.93 -20.69 0.07
C MET A 71 8.96 -20.54 1.59
N ARG A 72 10.15 -20.43 2.17
CA ARG A 72 10.31 -20.24 3.61
C ARG A 72 9.93 -18.81 4.01
N CYS A 73 9.38 -18.65 5.20
CA CYS A 73 9.10 -17.33 5.76
C CYS A 73 10.40 -16.72 6.32
N ASP A 74 11.18 -16.04 5.49
CA ASP A 74 12.48 -15.48 5.85
C ASP A 74 12.77 -14.13 5.16
N GLN A 75 14.02 -13.65 5.27
CA GLN A 75 14.45 -12.34 4.79
C GLN A 75 15.03 -12.38 3.36
N TYR A 76 14.89 -13.49 2.63
CA TYR A 76 15.31 -13.51 1.23
C TYR A 76 14.32 -12.73 0.37
N GLU A 77 14.86 -12.03 -0.62
CA GLU A 77 14.08 -11.24 -1.56
C GLU A 77 13.10 -12.10 -2.36
N ILE A 78 11.89 -11.59 -2.55
CA ILE A 78 10.90 -12.24 -3.40
C ILE A 78 11.29 -12.10 -4.86
N THR A 79 11.12 -13.17 -5.62
CA THR A 79 11.25 -13.11 -7.08
C THR A 79 9.90 -12.80 -7.71
N PRO A 80 9.85 -12.02 -8.82
CA PRO A 80 8.64 -11.91 -9.63
C PRO A 80 8.12 -13.29 -10.05
N GLY A 81 6.80 -13.49 -10.01
CA GLY A 81 6.20 -14.79 -10.32
C GLY A 81 4.84 -15.02 -9.68
N LYS A 82 4.37 -16.28 -9.73
CA LYS A 82 3.12 -16.69 -9.05
C LYS A 82 3.43 -17.50 -7.81
N TYR A 83 2.70 -17.18 -6.75
CA TYR A 83 2.77 -17.86 -5.47
C TYR A 83 1.39 -18.39 -5.10
N TYR A 84 1.37 -19.61 -4.57
CA TYR A 84 0.16 -20.36 -4.26
C TYR A 84 0.07 -20.56 -2.76
N ILE A 85 -1.07 -20.19 -2.19
CA ILE A 85 -1.37 -20.44 -0.79
C ILE A 85 -1.86 -21.88 -0.66
N VAL A 86 -1.10 -22.69 0.05
CA VAL A 86 -1.44 -24.09 0.34
C VAL A 86 -1.84 -24.17 1.81
N THR A 87 -3.02 -24.72 2.08
CA THR A 87 -3.56 -24.95 3.43
C THR A 87 -4.43 -26.19 3.42
N THR A 88 -4.49 -26.92 4.53
CA THR A 88 -5.38 -28.09 4.69
C THR A 88 -6.79 -27.73 5.13
N GLY A 89 -7.00 -26.47 5.54
CA GLY A 89 -8.29 -25.94 6.00
C GLY A 89 -8.84 -24.88 5.07
N THR A 90 -9.79 -24.08 5.54
CA THR A 90 -10.47 -23.09 4.71
C THR A 90 -9.68 -21.79 4.59
N LEU A 91 -9.61 -21.29 3.35
CA LEU A 91 -9.11 -19.95 3.04
C LEU A 91 -10.29 -19.02 2.80
N ARG A 92 -10.40 -17.94 3.57
CA ARG A 92 -11.42 -16.90 3.36
C ARG A 92 -10.75 -15.55 3.18
N LEU A 93 -11.13 -14.81 2.14
CA LEU A 93 -10.66 -13.44 1.99
C LEU A 93 -11.18 -12.58 3.15
N THR A 94 -10.31 -11.74 3.70
CA THR A 94 -10.69 -10.77 4.73
C THR A 94 -11.70 -9.81 4.11
N LYS A 95 -12.93 -9.80 4.62
CA LYS A 95 -13.97 -8.83 4.24
C LYS A 95 -13.65 -7.46 4.85
N ARG A 96 -12.61 -6.78 4.37
CA ARG A 96 -12.43 -5.35 4.64
C ARG A 96 -13.26 -4.61 3.59
N LEU A 97 -14.28 -3.88 4.05
CA LEU A 97 -15.03 -2.98 3.20
C LEU A 97 -14.04 -2.05 2.49
N PRO A 98 -14.14 -1.87 1.15
CA PRO A 98 -13.54 -0.72 0.52
C PRO A 98 -13.98 0.52 1.31
N LEU A 99 -13.05 1.41 1.63
CA LEU A 99 -13.40 2.71 2.18
C LEU A 99 -14.14 3.48 1.09
N PHE A 100 -15.43 3.22 0.95
CA PHE A 100 -16.32 4.04 0.17
C PHE A 100 -16.34 5.43 0.79
N PRO A 101 -16.45 6.50 0.00
CA PRO A 101 -16.76 7.80 0.53
C PRO A 101 -18.19 7.76 1.08
N GLN A 102 -18.35 7.33 2.33
CA GLN A 102 -19.37 7.91 3.17
C GLN A 102 -18.92 9.35 3.45
N LYS A 103 -19.88 10.26 3.44
CA LYS A 103 -19.72 11.72 3.34
C LYS A 103 -18.45 12.25 4.03
N PRO A 104 -17.77 13.28 3.45
CA PRO A 104 -16.75 14.00 4.16
C PRO A 104 -17.40 14.74 5.34
N GLU A 105 -17.42 14.10 6.50
CA GLU A 105 -17.73 14.72 7.77
C GLU A 105 -16.45 14.67 8.59
N GLU A 106 -15.94 15.88 8.85
CA GLU A 106 -14.73 16.20 9.59
C GLU A 106 -13.40 15.99 8.85
N VAL A 107 -12.80 17.12 8.48
CA VAL A 107 -11.43 17.19 7.95
C VAL A 107 -10.50 17.13 9.15
N GLY A 108 -9.78 16.01 9.32
CA GLY A 108 -8.67 15.98 10.27
C GLY A 108 -7.68 17.11 9.97
N ILE A 109 -7.19 17.77 11.01
CA ILE A 109 -6.30 18.91 10.84
C ILE A 109 -4.92 18.39 10.42
N ARG A 110 -4.35 18.98 9.36
CA ARG A 110 -2.97 18.69 8.97
C ARG A 110 -2.02 19.27 10.02
N ASP A 111 -1.26 18.40 10.66
CA ASP A 111 -0.22 18.82 11.61
C ASP A 111 1.09 19.17 10.87
N PRO A 112 1.61 20.40 10.99
CA PRO A 112 2.93 20.74 10.45
C PRO A 112 4.06 19.86 11.01
N ALA A 113 3.94 19.39 12.25
CA ALA A 113 4.92 18.52 12.90
C ALA A 113 4.95 17.11 12.29
N PHE A 114 3.80 16.60 11.82
CA PHE A 114 3.73 15.32 11.09
C PHE A 114 4.66 15.29 9.89
N ARG A 115 4.65 16.34 9.06
CA ARG A 115 5.53 16.43 7.87
C ARG A 115 7.00 16.35 8.26
N GLY A 116 7.40 17.08 9.30
CA GLY A 116 8.78 17.07 9.80
C GLY A 116 9.19 15.69 10.31
N ALA A 117 8.33 15.05 11.10
CA ALA A 117 8.59 13.74 11.68
C ALA A 117 8.67 12.62 10.63
N VAL A 118 7.80 12.63 9.62
CA VAL A 118 7.87 11.68 8.48
C VAL A 118 9.16 11.87 7.69
N ARG A 119 9.57 13.13 7.43
CA ARG A 119 10.84 13.41 6.73
C ARG A 119 12.05 12.90 7.49
N LEU A 120 12.09 13.11 8.80
CA LEU A 120 13.17 12.64 9.67
C LEU A 120 13.24 11.12 9.77
N ARG A 121 12.09 10.43 9.75
CA ARG A 121 12.04 8.96 9.80
C ARG A 121 12.50 8.35 8.47
N ASP A 122 11.93 8.82 7.37
CA ASP A 122 12.10 8.14 6.07
C ASP A 122 13.39 8.54 5.38
N LEU A 123 13.81 9.81 5.51
CA LEU A 123 15.00 10.42 4.91
C LEU A 123 15.08 10.40 3.38
N ARG A 124 14.32 9.53 2.70
CA ARG A 124 14.25 9.32 1.26
C ARG A 124 12.84 8.89 0.86
N CYS A 125 12.54 8.94 -0.43
CA CYS A 125 11.29 8.40 -0.95
C CYS A 125 11.23 6.89 -0.66
N VAL A 126 10.19 6.44 0.03
CA VAL A 126 10.07 5.02 0.42
C VAL A 126 9.74 4.09 -0.76
N ILE A 127 9.36 4.65 -1.92
CA ILE A 127 9.07 3.87 -3.13
C ILE A 127 10.27 3.84 -4.07
N THR A 128 10.88 4.99 -4.33
CA THR A 128 11.95 5.12 -5.36
C THR A 128 13.35 5.10 -4.77
N GLY A 129 13.49 5.18 -3.44
CA GLY A 129 14.79 5.36 -2.77
C GLY A 129 15.41 6.74 -2.98
N ALA A 130 14.78 7.64 -3.75
CA ALA A 130 15.33 8.95 -4.07
C ALA A 130 15.57 9.79 -2.80
N SER A 131 16.79 10.30 -2.65
CA SER A 131 17.16 11.16 -1.54
C SER A 131 16.78 12.62 -1.82
N PRO A 132 16.18 13.35 -0.86
CA PRO A 132 16.02 14.80 -0.94
C PRO A 132 17.36 15.51 -0.72
N VAL A 133 18.38 14.84 -0.20
CA VAL A 133 19.71 15.43 0.03
C VAL A 133 20.63 15.10 -1.15
N VAL A 134 21.14 16.14 -1.80
CA VAL A 134 22.14 16.07 -2.87
C VAL A 134 23.33 16.93 -2.44
N ASP A 135 24.53 16.36 -2.38
CA ASP A 135 25.76 17.03 -1.94
C ASP A 135 25.62 17.82 -0.61
N GLY A 136 24.87 17.25 0.34
CA GLY A 136 24.62 17.87 1.65
C GLY A 136 23.53 18.95 1.66
N VAL A 137 22.94 19.29 0.51
CA VAL A 137 21.84 20.26 0.40
C VAL A 137 20.50 19.53 0.32
N ALA A 138 19.54 19.92 1.17
CA ALA A 138 18.24 19.29 1.26
C ALA A 138 17.18 19.98 0.39
N PHE A 139 16.65 19.28 -0.61
CA PHE A 139 15.62 19.70 -1.57
C PHE A 139 14.30 18.98 -1.31
N PHE A 140 13.65 19.32 -0.20
CA PHE A 140 12.38 18.69 0.18
C PHE A 140 11.16 19.21 -0.62
N GLU A 141 11.33 20.21 -1.49
CA GLU A 141 10.27 20.79 -2.33
C GLU A 141 9.71 19.78 -3.34
N SER A 142 10.51 18.79 -3.73
CA SER A 142 10.13 17.69 -4.61
C SER A 142 9.54 16.50 -3.87
N PHE A 143 9.36 16.59 -2.55
CA PHE A 143 8.92 15.51 -1.68
C PHE A 143 7.70 15.88 -0.84
N GLU A 144 6.75 14.95 -0.77
CA GLU A 144 5.49 15.09 -0.05
C GLU A 144 5.38 14.03 1.06
N SER A 145 4.92 14.44 2.24
CA SER A 145 4.55 13.50 3.31
C SER A 145 3.09 13.12 3.15
N ALA A 146 2.84 11.91 2.68
CA ALA A 146 1.52 11.40 2.39
C ALA A 146 0.98 10.56 3.53
N HIS A 147 -0.26 10.80 3.98
CA HIS A 147 -0.92 9.88 4.90
C HIS A 147 -1.27 8.57 4.18
N ILE A 148 -1.04 7.41 4.80
CA ILE A 148 -1.42 6.06 4.32
C ILE A 148 -2.93 5.88 4.42
N PHE A 149 -3.51 6.17 5.58
CA PHE A 149 -4.95 6.33 5.77
C PHE A 149 -5.33 7.80 5.55
N PRO A 150 -6.18 8.14 4.57
CA PRO A 150 -6.45 9.53 4.22
C PRO A 150 -7.12 10.32 5.35
N ILE A 151 -6.61 11.52 5.62
CA ILE A 151 -7.20 12.48 6.57
C ILE A 151 -8.70 12.73 6.31
N LYS A 152 -9.13 12.74 5.04
CA LYS A 152 -10.53 12.97 4.65
C LYS A 152 -11.51 11.92 5.19
N HIS A 153 -11.01 10.83 5.78
CA HIS A 153 -11.80 9.76 6.38
C HIS A 153 -11.59 9.70 7.91
N TYR A 154 -11.27 10.83 8.54
CA TYR A 154 -11.04 10.90 9.98
C TYR A 154 -12.20 10.34 10.81
N GLY A 155 -13.45 10.63 10.44
CA GLY A 155 -14.62 10.02 11.11
C GLY A 155 -14.58 8.49 11.12
N TYR A 156 -14.22 7.85 10.00
CA TYR A 156 -14.07 6.39 9.92
C TYR A 156 -12.92 5.88 10.79
N TRP A 157 -11.81 6.62 10.81
CA TRP A 157 -10.64 6.32 11.63
C TRP A 157 -11.00 6.25 13.11
N GLU A 158 -11.76 7.23 13.60
CA GLU A 158 -12.24 7.27 15.00
C GLU A 158 -13.31 6.22 15.27
N GLU A 159 -14.33 6.10 14.42
CA GLU A 159 -15.44 5.13 14.57
C GLU A 159 -14.93 3.69 14.72
N HIS A 160 -13.93 3.31 13.92
CA HIS A 160 -13.38 1.96 13.90
C HIS A 160 -12.15 1.81 14.81
N LYS A 161 -11.82 2.84 15.60
CA LYS A 161 -10.66 2.89 16.51
C LYS A 161 -9.37 2.44 15.81
N LEU A 162 -9.16 2.92 14.58
CA LEU A 162 -7.97 2.55 13.81
C LEU A 162 -6.69 3.09 14.44
N GLY A 163 -6.81 4.13 15.27
CA GLY A 163 -5.73 4.65 16.11
C GLY A 163 -5.14 3.63 17.08
N ASP A 164 -5.90 2.60 17.50
CA ASP A 164 -5.40 1.57 18.43
C ASP A 164 -4.28 0.71 17.81
N TRP A 165 -4.16 0.71 16.47
CA TRP A 165 -3.11 -0.01 15.74
C TRP A 165 -1.80 0.78 15.63
N ILE A 166 -1.79 2.02 16.08
CA ILE A 166 -0.61 2.87 16.08
C ILE A 166 0.22 2.60 17.33
N THR A 167 1.51 2.36 17.13
CA THR A 167 2.52 2.21 18.19
C THR A 167 3.49 3.39 18.28
N ILE A 168 3.48 4.30 17.30
CA ILE A 168 4.26 5.54 17.29
C ILE A 168 3.29 6.71 17.39
N PRO A 169 3.22 7.45 18.52
CA PRO A 169 2.28 8.54 18.67
C PRO A 169 2.54 9.68 17.66
N PRO A 170 1.55 10.55 17.41
CA PRO A 170 1.76 11.78 16.65
C PRO A 170 2.79 12.68 17.36
N ALA A 171 3.51 13.49 16.58
CA ALA A 171 4.45 14.46 17.13
C ALA A 171 3.74 15.53 17.99
N SER A 172 2.46 15.78 17.70
CA SER A 172 1.58 16.61 18.51
C SER A 172 0.27 15.87 18.78
N GLU A 173 0.04 15.52 20.04
CA GLU A 173 -1.14 14.77 20.49
C GLU A 173 -2.46 15.50 20.23
N SER A 174 -2.42 16.84 20.14
CA SER A 174 -3.61 17.67 19.91
C SER A 174 -4.24 17.51 18.52
N TYR A 175 -3.53 16.90 17.57
CA TYR A 175 -4.02 16.70 16.20
C TYR A 175 -4.48 15.26 15.92
N GLY A 176 -4.61 14.43 16.95
CA GLY A 176 -5.17 13.09 16.87
C GLY A 176 -4.21 12.03 16.31
N THR A 177 -4.53 10.76 16.57
CA THR A 177 -3.68 9.60 16.22
C THR A 177 -3.54 9.40 14.71
N ILE A 178 -4.45 9.95 13.89
CA ILE A 178 -4.35 9.93 12.43
C ILE A 178 -3.09 10.63 11.90
N ASN A 179 -2.54 11.58 12.67
CA ASN A 179 -1.29 12.27 12.38
C ASN A 179 -0.06 11.55 12.99
N SER A 180 -0.21 10.28 13.38
CA SER A 180 0.92 9.42 13.71
C SER A 180 1.90 9.33 12.54
N VAL A 181 3.20 9.39 12.84
CA VAL A 181 4.27 9.17 11.86
C VAL A 181 4.09 7.83 11.13
N GLN A 182 3.61 6.78 11.81
CA GLN A 182 3.33 5.47 11.18
C GLN A 182 2.26 5.54 10.10
N ASN A 183 1.31 6.46 10.22
CA ASN A 183 0.32 6.70 9.18
C ASN A 183 0.87 7.59 8.06
N GLY A 184 2.17 7.91 8.04
CA GLY A 184 2.80 8.73 7.02
C GLY A 184 3.85 7.98 6.21
N MET A 185 4.09 8.47 4.98
CA MET A 185 5.21 8.05 4.14
C MET A 185 5.76 9.22 3.33
N LEU A 186 7.07 9.30 3.20
CA LEU A 186 7.75 10.28 2.36
C LEU A 186 7.80 9.78 0.91
N LEU A 187 7.28 10.58 -0.01
CA LEU A 187 7.22 10.25 -1.43
C LEU A 187 7.77 11.40 -2.27
N THR A 188 8.36 11.09 -3.43
CA THR A 188 8.52 12.11 -4.48
C THR A 188 7.13 12.58 -4.95
N ARG A 189 7.05 13.80 -5.46
CA ARG A 189 5.78 14.41 -5.86
C ARG A 189 5.01 13.57 -6.91
N ASP A 190 5.72 12.98 -7.86
CA ASP A 190 5.16 12.07 -8.87
C ASP A 190 4.55 10.81 -8.23
N MET A 191 5.25 10.19 -7.29
CA MET A 191 4.75 9.01 -6.56
C MET A 191 3.56 9.34 -5.65
N HIS A 192 3.57 10.52 -5.03
CA HIS A 192 2.42 11.00 -4.28
C HIS A 192 1.18 11.19 -5.18
N CYS A 193 1.35 11.73 -6.38
CA CYS A 193 0.28 11.80 -7.38
C CYS A 193 -0.24 10.41 -7.77
N CYS A 194 0.66 9.44 -7.98
CA CYS A 194 0.26 8.05 -8.23
C CYS A 194 -0.57 7.48 -7.07
N LEU A 195 -0.12 7.65 -5.82
CA LEU A 195 -0.85 7.17 -4.63
C LEU A 195 -2.27 7.74 -4.57
N ILE A 196 -2.43 9.03 -4.84
CA ILE A 196 -3.73 9.69 -4.91
C ILE A 196 -4.60 9.05 -6.00
N LEU A 197 -4.07 8.88 -7.21
CA LEU A 197 -4.80 8.27 -8.32
C LEU A 197 -5.23 6.82 -8.02
N PHE A 198 -4.38 6.01 -7.41
CA PHE A 198 -4.71 4.64 -7.02
C PHE A 198 -5.84 4.59 -5.97
N ARG A 199 -5.89 5.55 -5.04
CA ARG A 199 -7.01 5.68 -4.08
C ARG A 199 -8.32 6.02 -4.78
N TYR A 200 -8.33 7.02 -5.66
CA TYR A 200 -9.54 7.43 -6.37
C TYR A 200 -10.09 6.33 -7.28
N ARG A 201 -9.22 5.56 -7.93
CA ARG A 201 -9.66 4.45 -8.81
C ARG A 201 -10.08 3.19 -8.05
N SER A 202 -9.60 2.99 -6.83
CA SER A 202 -10.10 1.92 -5.95
C SER A 202 -11.54 2.18 -5.48
N ILE A 203 -11.92 3.45 -5.39
CA ILE A 203 -13.27 3.90 -5.04
C ILE A 203 -14.27 3.72 -6.20
N GLN A 204 -13.86 3.86 -7.46
CA GLN A 204 -14.78 3.80 -8.60
C GLN A 204 -15.12 2.40 -9.15
N MET A 205 -14.49 1.33 -8.68
CA MET A 205 -14.80 -0.05 -9.16
C MET A 205 -15.87 -0.78 -8.34
N TYR A 206 -16.55 -0.09 -7.43
CA TYR A 206 -17.62 -0.67 -6.63
C TYR A 206 -18.90 0.18 -6.66
N ALA A 207 -19.07 1.00 -7.70
CA ALA A 207 -20.33 1.67 -8.02
C ALA A 207 -20.96 1.01 -9.25
#